data_AF-A0A238FJI6-F1
#
_entry.id   AF-A0A238FJI6-F1
#
_cell.length_a   1.000
_cell.length_b   1.000
_cell.length_c   1.000
_cell.angle_alpha   90.00
_cell.angle_beta   90.00
_cell.angle_gamma   90.00
#
_symmetry.space_group_name_H-M   'P 1'
#
loop_
_entity.id
_entity.type
_entity.pdbx_description
1 polymer ?
#
loop_
_entity_poly.entity_id
_entity_poly.type
_entity_poly.pdbx_seq_one_letter_code
_entity_poly.pdbx_strand_id
1 'polypeptide(L)'
;MSISTLSTRSILARSFVPRGSMMPCHVDVTRRMWSTARVAAPPAGAAFRHTTTKRSITTASIDRQPQLSGVQGASPEASFQPHPADVKAAAPTVEKQGWTSSRPYEDWVVTHPVYSPDEANAVKVVYHPRVTVGDKFAAGLVWFARRMFDFVTGYKHASPEAARKALAEAGKENAPVQDLIKEGYIMSVDQWMARILFLESIAGVPGMVAGTLRHLRSLRLMKRDGGWINTLLQEAENERMHLMTFMKIKNPGLFFRACIIGAQGVFYNAFFLAYILSPRSAHRFVGCLEEEACLTYTQIIDEIERGHIPEWDSKRNPETATKVPGIALDYWRLPSGETTMLDLIKQVRADEAGHRFTNHTLANLDYSNDHNPLGFRHASAKMQGEVPGLSREESLRWSERVEKEMRQKIDAQAKN
;
A
#
# COMPACT_ATOMS: atom_id res chain seq x y z
N MET A 1 -32.51 50.58 51.00
CA MET A 1 -33.78 50.84 50.30
C MET A 1 -33.68 50.13 48.95
N SER A 2 -34.07 48.84 48.82
CA SER A 2 -35.45 48.30 48.70
C SER A 2 -36.16 48.97 47.52
N ILE A 3 -36.57 48.28 46.45
CA ILE A 3 -37.65 47.27 46.33
C ILE A 3 -37.49 46.59 44.94
N SER A 4 -37.35 45.26 44.81
CA SER A 4 -38.37 44.19 44.62
C SER A 4 -38.88 44.04 43.16
N THR A 5 -38.57 42.93 42.46
CA THR A 5 -39.32 41.64 42.25
C THR A 5 -40.35 41.63 41.11
N LEU A 6 -40.28 40.58 40.27
CA LEU A 6 -41.36 39.74 39.69
C LEU A 6 -40.72 38.94 38.52
N SER A 7 -40.41 37.64 38.55
CA SER A 7 -41.16 36.42 38.88
C SER A 7 -42.49 36.27 38.13
N THR A 8 -42.51 35.37 37.14
CA THR A 8 -43.72 34.60 36.83
C THR A 8 -43.33 33.20 36.35
N ARG A 9 -43.61 32.21 37.21
CA ARG A 9 -43.78 30.79 36.89
C ARG A 9 -45.28 30.53 36.70
N SER A 10 -45.64 29.71 35.72
CA SER A 10 -46.84 28.85 35.69
C SER A 10 -46.46 27.60 34.88
N ILE A 11 -46.29 26.40 35.45
CA ILE A 11 -47.24 25.43 36.04
C ILE A 11 -48.02 24.62 34.98
N LEU A 12 -47.56 23.36 34.82
CA LEU A 12 -48.24 22.06 34.73
C LEU A 12 -49.48 21.84 33.83
N ALA A 13 -49.39 20.82 32.96
CA ALA A 13 -50.13 19.52 33.03
C ALA A 13 -49.81 18.69 31.77
N ARG A 14 -49.05 17.58 31.84
CA ARG A 14 -49.48 16.19 32.06
C ARG A 14 -50.84 15.81 31.43
N SER A 15 -50.77 15.03 30.35
CA SER A 15 -51.80 14.06 29.96
C SER A 15 -51.15 12.72 29.60
N PHE A 16 -51.40 11.77 30.49
CA PHE A 16 -51.20 10.31 30.41
C PHE A 16 -52.20 9.73 29.37
N VAL A 17 -51.87 8.67 28.60
CA VAL A 17 -52.41 7.27 28.68
C VAL A 17 -52.34 6.69 27.23
N PRO A 18 -52.19 5.36 26.94
CA PRO A 18 -51.43 4.27 27.56
C PRO A 18 -50.53 3.49 26.57
N ARG A 19 -49.74 2.57 27.13
CA ARG A 19 -48.95 1.52 26.44
C ARG A 19 -49.83 0.46 25.79
N GLY A 20 -49.49 0.09 24.55
CA GLY A 20 -49.83 -1.19 23.92
C GLY A 20 -48.55 -1.99 23.66
N SER A 21 -48.61 -3.28 23.99
CA SER A 21 -47.52 -4.26 23.90
C SER A 21 -47.18 -4.59 22.43
N MET A 22 -45.89 -4.57 22.07
CA MET A 22 -45.37 -5.29 20.91
C MET A 22 -43.95 -5.81 21.22
N MET A 23 -43.75 -7.05 20.82
CA MET A 23 -42.59 -7.91 21.07
C MET A 23 -41.27 -7.37 20.50
N PRO A 24 -40.11 -7.79 21.05
CA PRO A 24 -38.81 -7.40 20.52
C PRO A 24 -38.50 -8.20 19.26
N CYS A 25 -38.42 -7.51 18.11
CA CYS A 25 -37.83 -8.09 16.91
C CYS A 25 -36.30 -8.01 17.03
N HIS A 26 -35.70 -9.11 17.46
CA HIS A 26 -34.27 -9.36 17.31
C HIS A 26 -33.95 -9.47 15.81
N VAL A 27 -33.10 -8.59 15.30
CA VAL A 27 -32.45 -8.78 13.99
C VAL A 27 -31.00 -9.19 14.27
N ASP A 28 -30.78 -10.51 14.35
CA ASP A 28 -29.46 -11.12 14.30
C ASP A 28 -28.93 -11.04 12.85
N VAL A 29 -28.02 -10.12 12.56
CA VAL A 29 -27.35 -9.98 11.25
C VAL A 29 -26.11 -10.86 11.13
N THR A 30 -26.13 -12.02 11.80
CA THR A 30 -25.10 -13.04 11.61
C THR A 30 -25.80 -14.38 11.42
N ARG A 31 -25.46 -15.06 10.32
CA ARG A 31 -25.75 -16.48 10.02
C ARG A 31 -27.05 -16.77 9.26
N ARG A 32 -27.08 -16.44 7.96
CA ARG A 32 -27.68 -17.30 6.91
C ARG A 32 -27.42 -16.71 5.52
N MET A 33 -26.41 -17.23 4.82
CA MET A 33 -26.35 -17.17 3.35
C MET A 33 -25.28 -18.15 2.85
N TRP A 34 -25.45 -19.42 3.17
CA TRP A 34 -24.73 -20.53 2.55
C TRP A 34 -25.75 -21.64 2.25
N SER A 35 -25.77 -22.12 1.00
CA SER A 35 -26.69 -23.12 0.42
C SER A 35 -28.11 -22.57 0.12
N THR A 36 -28.69 -22.65 -1.08
CA THR A 36 -28.59 -23.59 -2.21
C THR A 36 -29.07 -22.89 -3.49
N ALA A 37 -28.43 -23.16 -4.64
CA ALA A 37 -29.07 -23.04 -5.95
C ALA A 37 -28.37 -23.98 -6.96
N ARG A 38 -28.93 -25.18 -7.14
CA ARG A 38 -28.88 -25.91 -8.42
C ARG A 38 -30.01 -25.39 -9.32
N VAL A 39 -29.96 -25.78 -10.60
CA VAL A 39 -30.92 -25.59 -11.72
C VAL A 39 -30.42 -24.51 -12.69
N ALA A 40 -30.34 -24.67 -14.01
CA ALA A 40 -30.43 -25.80 -14.94
C ALA A 40 -29.92 -25.27 -16.31
N ALA A 41 -29.42 -26.16 -17.17
CA ALA A 41 -29.00 -25.82 -18.53
C ALA A 41 -30.21 -25.51 -19.45
N PRO A 42 -30.09 -24.60 -20.44
CA PRO A 42 -31.10 -24.43 -21.47
C PRO A 42 -30.83 -25.31 -22.70
N PRO A 43 -31.87 -25.60 -23.51
CA PRO A 43 -31.82 -26.56 -24.59
C PRO A 43 -31.26 -25.98 -25.91
N ALA A 44 -30.88 -26.89 -26.79
CA ALA A 44 -30.42 -26.64 -28.14
C ALA A 44 -31.53 -26.14 -29.08
N GLY A 45 -31.14 -25.28 -30.03
CA GLY A 45 -31.76 -25.22 -31.36
C GLY A 45 -32.59 -23.97 -31.68
N ALA A 46 -32.01 -23.04 -32.44
CA ALA A 46 -32.69 -22.34 -33.54
C ALA A 46 -31.64 -21.65 -34.43
N ALA A 47 -31.69 -21.98 -35.72
CA ALA A 47 -30.78 -21.50 -36.76
C ALA A 47 -31.12 -20.07 -37.20
N PHE A 48 -30.09 -19.29 -37.53
CA PHE A 48 -30.22 -18.14 -38.44
C PHE A 48 -29.07 -18.16 -39.45
N ARG A 49 -29.41 -18.22 -40.73
CA ARG A 49 -28.49 -18.12 -41.87
C ARG A 49 -28.06 -16.66 -42.03
N HIS A 50 -26.80 -16.40 -42.39
CA HIS A 50 -26.47 -15.80 -43.69
C HIS A 50 -24.94 -15.71 -43.94
N THR A 51 -24.60 -16.03 -45.21
CA THR A 51 -23.48 -15.54 -46.04
C THR A 51 -22.04 -15.94 -45.72
N THR A 52 -21.63 -16.99 -46.44
CA THR A 52 -20.27 -17.44 -46.75
C THR A 52 -19.50 -16.40 -47.57
N THR A 53 -18.31 -15.99 -47.13
CA THR A 53 -17.25 -15.48 -48.02
C THR A 53 -16.03 -16.38 -47.84
N LYS A 54 -15.69 -17.17 -48.86
CA LYS A 54 -14.49 -18.03 -48.88
C LYS A 54 -13.26 -17.17 -49.17
N ARG A 55 -12.27 -17.18 -48.27
CA ARG A 55 -10.86 -16.94 -48.64
C ARG A 55 -10.05 -18.18 -48.27
N SER A 56 -9.52 -18.82 -49.31
CA SER A 56 -8.60 -19.94 -49.24
C SER A 56 -7.22 -19.43 -48.81
N ILE A 57 -6.60 -20.05 -47.81
CA ILE A 57 -5.17 -19.95 -47.56
C ILE A 57 -4.62 -21.38 -47.59
N THR A 58 -3.85 -21.65 -48.64
CA THR A 58 -3.13 -22.88 -48.92
C THR A 58 -1.98 -23.07 -47.93
N THR A 59 -1.99 -24.18 -47.21
CA THR A 59 -0.85 -24.70 -46.45
C THR A 59 0.06 -25.48 -47.40
N ALA A 60 1.27 -24.97 -47.65
CA ALA A 60 2.33 -25.73 -48.31
C ALA A 60 3.35 -26.18 -47.26
N SER A 61 3.36 -27.48 -46.99
CA SER A 61 4.41 -28.20 -46.29
C SER A 61 5.63 -28.34 -47.20
N ILE A 62 6.80 -27.90 -46.74
CA ILE A 62 8.09 -28.29 -47.33
C ILE A 62 8.88 -29.03 -46.26
N ASP A 63 8.94 -30.33 -46.47
CA ASP A 63 9.76 -31.31 -45.77
C ASP A 63 11.20 -31.22 -46.32
N ARG A 64 12.19 -31.06 -45.44
CA ARG A 64 13.61 -31.30 -45.73
C ARG A 64 14.37 -31.44 -44.40
N GLN A 65 14.61 -32.67 -43.99
CA GLN A 65 15.77 -32.97 -43.15
C GLN A 65 17.06 -32.83 -43.94
N PRO A 66 18.14 -32.35 -43.30
CA PRO A 66 19.40 -33.07 -43.40
C PRO A 66 20.10 -33.26 -42.04
N GLN A 67 20.41 -34.52 -41.79
CA GLN A 67 21.55 -35.12 -41.07
C GLN A 67 22.04 -34.54 -39.72
N LEU A 68 21.88 -35.39 -38.70
CA LEU A 68 22.60 -35.37 -37.43
C LEU A 68 24.11 -35.58 -37.65
N SER A 69 24.90 -34.57 -37.29
CA SER A 69 26.27 -34.76 -36.82
C SER A 69 26.48 -33.81 -35.63
N GLY A 70 27.03 -34.37 -34.54
CA GLY A 70 26.85 -33.86 -33.19
C GLY A 70 27.64 -32.60 -32.86
N VAL A 71 27.04 -31.77 -32.00
CA VAL A 71 27.74 -30.96 -31.00
C VAL A 71 26.86 -30.95 -29.75
N GLN A 72 27.37 -31.54 -28.67
CA GLN A 72 26.79 -31.44 -27.34
C GLN A 72 27.02 -30.04 -26.77
N GLY A 73 26.00 -29.48 -26.12
CA GLY A 73 26.14 -28.46 -25.09
C GLY A 73 25.97 -27.00 -25.53
N ALA A 74 24.74 -26.50 -25.48
CA ALA A 74 24.46 -25.07 -25.33
C ALA A 74 23.19 -24.89 -24.49
N SER A 75 23.32 -24.23 -23.33
CA SER A 75 22.17 -23.72 -22.56
C SER A 75 21.42 -22.67 -23.38
N PRO A 76 20.09 -22.51 -23.19
CA PRO A 76 19.36 -21.45 -23.87
C PRO A 76 19.82 -20.09 -23.33
N GLU A 77 20.32 -19.25 -24.24
CA GLU A 77 20.80 -17.90 -24.01
C GLU A 77 19.71 -17.03 -23.36
N ALA A 78 19.98 -16.51 -22.15
CA ALA A 78 19.23 -15.41 -21.56
C ALA A 78 19.65 -14.09 -22.23
N SER A 79 18.69 -13.34 -22.76
CA SER A 79 18.88 -12.20 -23.66
C SER A 79 19.11 -10.84 -22.97
N PHE A 80 19.41 -10.82 -21.67
CA PHE A 80 19.73 -9.58 -20.95
C PHE A 80 21.21 -9.55 -20.56
N GLN A 81 22.04 -8.97 -21.43
CA GLN A 81 23.43 -8.68 -21.11
C GLN A 81 23.51 -7.22 -20.63
N PRO A 82 24.09 -6.93 -19.44
CA PRO A 82 24.34 -5.55 -19.01
C PRO A 82 25.27 -4.84 -20.01
N HIS A 83 25.21 -3.51 -20.04
CA HIS A 83 25.94 -2.72 -21.04
C HIS A 83 27.46 -2.98 -20.90
N PRO A 84 28.23 -3.13 -22.00
CA PRO A 84 29.67 -3.47 -21.94
C PRO A 84 30.54 -2.49 -21.14
N ALA A 85 30.06 -1.26 -20.89
CA ALA A 85 30.72 -0.28 -20.04
C ALA A 85 30.57 -0.57 -18.53
N ASP A 86 29.47 -1.21 -18.12
CA ASP A 86 29.20 -1.58 -16.72
C ASP A 86 30.07 -2.77 -16.28
N VAL A 87 30.57 -3.54 -17.24
CA VAL A 87 31.46 -4.70 -17.03
C VAL A 87 32.92 -4.29 -16.80
N LYS A 88 33.30 -3.06 -17.15
CA LYS A 88 34.70 -2.58 -17.04
C LYS A 88 35.05 -1.96 -15.68
N ALA A 89 34.08 -1.72 -14.81
CA ALA A 89 34.33 -1.17 -13.48
C ALA A 89 34.42 -2.30 -12.44
N ALA A 90 35.66 -2.60 -12.04
CA ALA A 90 36.06 -3.47 -10.92
C ALA A 90 35.81 -4.97 -11.09
N ALA A 91 36.86 -5.70 -11.50
CA ALA A 91 37.03 -7.09 -11.12
C ALA A 91 37.93 -7.15 -9.87
N PRO A 92 37.42 -7.33 -8.64
CA PRO A 92 38.19 -8.02 -7.62
C PRO A 92 38.23 -9.50 -8.00
N THR A 93 39.43 -10.09 -8.02
CA THR A 93 39.63 -11.54 -8.08
C THR A 93 39.09 -12.18 -6.81
N VAL A 94 37.77 -12.35 -6.76
CA VAL A 94 37.11 -13.26 -5.83
C VAL A 94 36.86 -14.54 -6.61
N GLU A 95 37.32 -15.66 -6.05
CA GLU A 95 37.03 -17.01 -6.50
C GLU A 95 35.56 -17.10 -6.95
N LYS A 96 35.30 -17.62 -8.15
CA LYS A 96 33.94 -17.73 -8.71
C LYS A 96 33.12 -18.67 -7.83
N GLN A 97 32.52 -18.14 -6.76
CA GLN A 97 31.31 -18.69 -6.22
C GLN A 97 30.30 -18.67 -7.37
N GLY A 98 29.81 -19.86 -7.75
CA GLY A 98 28.74 -19.96 -8.73
C GLY A 98 27.60 -19.05 -8.32
N TRP A 99 26.95 -18.41 -9.30
CA TRP A 99 25.78 -17.57 -9.01
C TRP A 99 24.75 -18.41 -8.25
N THR A 100 24.58 -18.11 -6.97
CA THR A 100 23.45 -18.55 -6.18
C THR A 100 22.46 -17.41 -6.20
N SER A 101 21.43 -17.51 -7.05
CA SER A 101 20.20 -16.76 -6.73
C SER A 101 19.85 -17.14 -5.30
N SER A 102 19.78 -16.13 -4.44
CA SER A 102 19.50 -16.38 -3.03
C SER A 102 18.11 -16.99 -2.89
N ARG A 103 17.18 -16.66 -3.80
CA ARG A 103 15.85 -17.26 -3.95
C ARG A 103 15.36 -17.24 -5.42
N PRO A 104 14.75 -18.33 -5.95
CA PRO A 104 14.34 -18.47 -7.36
C PRO A 104 13.32 -17.44 -7.91
N TYR A 105 12.81 -16.54 -7.06
CA TYR A 105 11.68 -15.65 -7.38
C TYR A 105 12.06 -14.16 -7.48
N GLU A 106 13.35 -13.83 -7.48
CA GLU A 106 13.85 -12.45 -7.33
C GLU A 106 14.11 -11.73 -8.67
N ASP A 107 14.16 -12.43 -9.80
CA ASP A 107 14.64 -11.84 -11.08
C ASP A 107 13.64 -10.88 -11.75
N TRP A 108 12.41 -10.75 -11.24
CA TRP A 108 11.34 -9.94 -11.85
C TRP A 108 10.82 -8.80 -10.98
N VAL A 109 11.34 -8.60 -9.77
CA VAL A 109 10.85 -7.57 -8.84
C VAL A 109 11.68 -6.29 -9.02
N VAL A 110 11.02 -5.12 -9.09
CA VAL A 110 11.75 -3.85 -9.13
C VAL A 110 12.43 -3.62 -7.78
N THR A 111 13.64 -3.05 -7.80
CA THR A 111 14.42 -2.77 -6.60
C THR A 111 13.61 -2.02 -5.55
N HIS A 112 13.63 -2.52 -4.31
CA HIS A 112 12.94 -1.93 -3.17
C HIS A 112 13.87 -1.91 -1.94
N PRO A 113 13.60 -1.01 -0.96
CA PRO A 113 14.38 -0.94 0.26
C PRO A 113 14.17 -2.17 1.15
N VAL A 114 15.21 -2.52 1.91
CA VAL A 114 15.17 -3.57 2.93
C VAL A 114 15.67 -2.97 4.23
N TYR A 115 14.84 -3.01 5.27
CA TYR A 115 15.12 -2.34 6.53
C TYR A 115 15.61 -3.33 7.59
N SER A 116 16.64 -2.91 8.33
CA SER A 116 16.99 -3.58 9.57
C SER A 116 15.86 -3.43 10.62
N PRO A 117 15.79 -4.32 11.63
CA PRO A 117 14.81 -4.20 12.70
C PRO A 117 14.86 -2.84 13.40
N ASP A 118 16.06 -2.29 13.64
CA ASP A 118 16.23 -0.99 14.30
C ASP A 118 15.66 0.16 13.47
N GLU A 119 15.84 0.11 12.14
CA GLU A 119 15.29 1.10 11.21
C GLU A 119 13.76 1.04 11.17
N ALA A 120 13.18 -0.16 11.06
CA ALA A 120 11.73 -0.34 11.03
C ALA A 120 11.07 0.09 12.37
N ASN A 121 11.76 -0.13 13.50
CA ASN A 121 11.31 0.31 14.82
C ASN A 121 11.39 1.84 14.99
N ALA A 122 12.34 2.52 14.33
CA ALA A 122 12.55 3.95 14.47
C ALA A 122 11.48 4.83 13.77
N VAL A 123 10.63 4.24 12.94
CA VAL A 123 9.58 4.96 12.19
C VAL A 123 8.57 5.61 13.13
N LYS A 124 8.31 6.91 12.91
CA LYS A 124 7.35 7.72 13.69
C LYS A 124 6.15 8.11 12.83
N VAL A 125 5.02 8.36 13.50
CA VAL A 125 3.88 9.04 12.89
C VAL A 125 4.21 10.54 12.83
N VAL A 126 4.45 11.04 11.63
CA VAL A 126 4.87 12.42 11.37
C VAL A 126 3.95 13.01 10.31
N TYR A 127 3.58 14.28 10.49
CA TYR A 127 2.70 15.01 9.59
C TYR A 127 3.41 16.20 8.98
N HIS A 128 3.19 16.43 7.69
CA HIS A 128 3.65 17.61 6.99
C HIS A 128 2.82 18.84 7.41
N PRO A 129 3.46 19.99 7.71
CA PRO A 129 2.76 21.25 7.94
C PRO A 129 1.84 21.66 6.78
N ARG A 130 0.58 21.98 7.05
CA ARG A 130 -0.43 22.33 6.02
C ARG A 130 -0.38 23.83 5.69
N VAL A 131 0.64 24.24 4.95
CA VAL A 131 0.95 25.67 4.71
C VAL A 131 0.10 26.24 3.58
N THR A 132 0.16 25.64 2.39
CA THR A 132 -0.51 26.18 1.19
C THR A 132 -2.00 25.79 1.14
N VAL A 133 -2.76 26.48 0.29
CA VAL A 133 -4.18 26.11 0.03
C VAL A 133 -4.28 24.68 -0.51
N GLY A 134 -3.36 24.29 -1.39
CA GLY A 134 -3.27 22.93 -1.92
C GLY A 134 -3.01 21.89 -0.81
N ASP A 135 -2.12 22.19 0.14
CA ASP A 135 -1.85 21.29 1.27
C ASP A 135 -3.08 21.11 2.17
N LYS A 136 -3.78 22.20 2.47
CA LYS A 136 -5.00 22.17 3.27
C LYS A 136 -6.12 21.40 2.58
N PHE A 137 -6.26 21.58 1.26
CA PHE A 137 -7.25 20.87 0.46
C PHE A 137 -6.95 19.37 0.39
N ALA A 138 -5.71 18.99 0.07
CA ALA A 138 -5.28 17.60 0.01
C ALA A 138 -5.48 16.88 1.35
N ALA A 139 -5.02 17.49 2.45
CA ALA A 139 -5.21 16.93 3.79
C ALA A 139 -6.69 16.87 4.19
N GLY A 140 -7.51 17.85 3.78
CA GLY A 140 -8.96 17.84 4.00
C GLY A 140 -9.65 16.71 3.26
N LEU A 141 -9.25 16.42 2.02
CA LEU A 141 -9.77 15.30 1.24
C LEU A 141 -9.41 13.95 1.89
N VAL A 142 -8.16 13.78 2.32
CA VAL A 142 -7.73 12.55 3.00
C VAL A 142 -8.49 12.37 4.32
N TRP A 143 -8.60 13.43 5.13
CA TRP A 143 -9.37 13.40 6.36
C TRP A 143 -10.83 13.00 6.11
N PHE A 144 -11.48 13.58 5.09
CA PHE A 144 -12.85 13.24 4.72
C PHE A 144 -12.96 11.79 4.24
N ALA A 145 -12.04 11.34 3.37
CA ALA A 145 -12.01 9.97 2.87
C ALA A 145 -11.84 8.97 4.02
N ARG A 146 -10.90 9.23 4.95
CA ARG A 146 -10.73 8.42 6.17
C ARG A 146 -12.00 8.38 6.99
N ARG A 147 -12.62 9.54 7.27
CA ARG A 147 -13.86 9.62 8.06
C ARG A 147 -15.01 8.85 7.44
N MET A 148 -15.14 8.91 6.10
CA MET A 148 -16.15 8.17 5.34
C MET A 148 -15.87 6.66 5.35
N PHE A 149 -14.62 6.27 5.10
CA PHE A 149 -14.22 4.87 5.13
C PHE A 149 -14.44 4.25 6.51
N ASP A 150 -14.02 4.96 7.56
CA ASP A 150 -14.19 4.52 8.95
C ASP A 150 -15.69 4.42 9.30
N PHE A 151 -16.52 5.36 8.84
CA PHE A 151 -17.97 5.29 9.03
C PHE A 151 -18.59 4.06 8.33
N VAL A 152 -18.25 3.82 7.06
CA VAL A 152 -18.79 2.70 6.28
C VAL A 152 -18.32 1.35 6.82
N THR A 153 -17.10 1.29 7.34
CA THR A 153 -16.52 0.06 7.90
C THR A 153 -16.84 -0.16 9.38
N GLY A 154 -17.46 0.83 10.03
CA GLY A 154 -17.83 0.78 11.46
C GLY A 154 -16.66 0.99 12.41
N TYR A 155 -15.57 1.60 11.95
CA TYR A 155 -14.37 1.87 12.74
C TYR A 155 -14.50 3.11 13.62
N LYS A 156 -14.13 3.00 14.90
CA LYS A 156 -14.44 4.02 15.93
C LYS A 156 -13.25 4.82 16.44
N HIS A 157 -12.02 4.31 16.38
CA HIS A 157 -10.88 4.93 17.05
C HIS A 157 -9.92 5.61 16.08
N ALA A 158 -9.73 6.91 16.24
CA ALA A 158 -8.89 7.71 15.35
C ALA A 158 -7.39 7.42 15.50
N SER A 159 -6.92 6.98 16.68
CA SER A 159 -5.50 6.74 16.99
C SER A 159 -5.33 5.72 18.13
N PRO A 160 -4.11 5.17 18.34
CA PRO A 160 -3.81 4.29 19.46
C PRO A 160 -4.11 4.93 20.83
N GLU A 161 -3.76 6.20 21.00
CA GLU A 161 -4.04 6.96 22.23
C GLU A 161 -5.53 7.14 22.48
N ALA A 162 -6.31 7.41 21.42
CA ALA A 162 -7.75 7.52 21.53
C ALA A 162 -8.40 6.18 21.89
N ALA A 163 -7.90 5.07 21.35
CA ALA A 163 -8.33 3.72 21.72
C ALA A 163 -8.02 3.42 23.20
N ARG A 164 -6.80 3.71 23.67
CA ARG A 164 -6.38 3.55 25.07
C ARG A 164 -7.24 4.37 26.02
N LYS A 165 -7.45 5.66 25.71
CA LYS A 165 -8.28 6.55 26.52
C LYS A 165 -9.72 6.05 26.64
N ALA A 166 -10.32 5.62 25.52
CA ALA A 166 -11.67 5.07 25.53
C ALA A 166 -11.80 3.80 26.39
N LEU A 167 -10.78 2.92 26.35
CA LEU A 167 -10.73 1.72 27.19
C LEU A 167 -10.58 2.06 28.69
N ALA A 168 -9.73 3.05 29.00
CA ALA A 168 -9.52 3.52 30.37
C ALA A 168 -10.78 4.16 30.95
N GLU A 169 -11.43 5.05 30.20
CA GLU A 169 -12.70 5.69 30.61
C GLU A 169 -13.83 4.67 30.82
N ALA A 170 -13.82 3.57 30.07
CA ALA A 170 -14.76 2.48 30.22
C ALA A 170 -14.40 1.49 31.34
N GLY A 171 -13.19 1.58 31.93
CA GLY A 171 -12.69 0.61 32.91
C GLY A 171 -12.45 -0.79 32.32
N LYS A 172 -12.17 -0.89 31.01
CA LYS A 172 -12.07 -2.16 30.25
C LYS A 172 -10.66 -2.50 29.79
N GLU A 173 -9.64 -1.94 30.42
CA GLU A 173 -8.23 -2.16 30.04
C GLU A 173 -7.81 -3.63 30.08
N ASN A 174 -8.42 -4.42 30.98
CA ASN A 174 -8.14 -5.86 31.14
C ASN A 174 -9.33 -6.74 30.72
N ALA A 175 -10.29 -6.20 29.96
CA ALA A 175 -11.42 -6.98 29.50
C ALA A 175 -10.99 -8.03 28.45
N PRO A 176 -11.69 -9.17 28.34
CA PRO A 176 -11.40 -10.16 27.31
C PRO A 176 -11.46 -9.55 25.90
N VAL A 177 -10.52 -9.91 25.03
CA VAL A 177 -10.43 -9.41 23.63
C VAL A 177 -11.75 -9.56 22.89
N GLN A 178 -12.47 -10.67 23.09
CA GLN A 178 -13.77 -10.92 22.45
C GLN A 178 -14.84 -9.90 22.85
N ASP A 179 -14.85 -9.47 24.12
CA ASP A 179 -15.80 -8.46 24.61
C ASP A 179 -15.44 -7.09 24.04
N LEU A 180 -14.14 -6.76 23.98
CA LEU A 180 -13.65 -5.52 23.37
C LEU A 180 -14.03 -5.42 21.89
N ILE A 181 -13.91 -6.51 21.13
CA ILE A 181 -14.34 -6.58 19.72
C ILE A 181 -15.86 -6.40 19.62
N LYS A 182 -16.63 -7.15 20.43
CA LYS A 182 -18.10 -7.13 20.39
C LYS A 182 -18.67 -5.76 20.69
N GLU A 183 -18.06 -5.03 21.62
CA GLU A 183 -18.45 -3.67 21.99
C GLU A 183 -17.86 -2.60 21.05
N GLY A 184 -16.89 -3.01 20.21
CA GLY A 184 -16.27 -2.19 19.18
C GLY A 184 -15.22 -1.22 19.72
N TYR A 185 -14.54 -1.57 20.81
CA TYR A 185 -13.36 -0.84 21.30
C TYR A 185 -12.09 -1.19 20.50
N ILE A 186 -12.05 -2.38 19.91
CA ILE A 186 -10.94 -2.83 19.05
C ILE A 186 -11.50 -3.53 17.82
N MET A 187 -10.69 -3.64 16.77
CA MET A 187 -11.04 -4.39 15.56
C MET A 187 -10.60 -5.84 15.69
N SER A 188 -11.39 -6.76 15.13
CA SER A 188 -10.93 -8.14 14.92
C SER A 188 -9.88 -8.20 13.81
N VAL A 189 -9.10 -9.28 13.78
CA VAL A 189 -8.14 -9.54 12.68
C VAL A 189 -8.83 -9.53 11.31
N ASP A 190 -10.08 -9.99 11.25
CA ASP A 190 -10.86 -10.01 10.01
C ASP A 190 -11.21 -8.63 9.48
N GLN A 191 -11.47 -7.68 10.39
CA GLN A 191 -11.73 -6.29 10.05
C GLN A 191 -10.42 -5.59 9.64
N TRP A 192 -9.31 -5.85 10.33
CA TRP A 192 -7.98 -5.34 9.94
C TRP A 192 -7.60 -5.81 8.54
N MET A 193 -7.77 -7.11 8.27
CA MET A 193 -7.52 -7.69 6.95
C MET A 193 -8.42 -7.08 5.87
N ALA A 194 -9.70 -6.86 6.15
CA ALA A 194 -10.59 -6.20 5.18
C ALA A 194 -10.15 -4.77 4.88
N ARG A 195 -9.71 -4.02 5.91
CA ARG A 195 -9.17 -2.66 5.75
C ARG A 195 -7.91 -2.65 4.89
N ILE A 196 -6.92 -3.45 5.26
CA ILE A 196 -5.63 -3.53 4.56
C ILE A 196 -5.87 -3.94 3.10
N LEU A 197 -6.51 -5.08 2.86
CA LEU A 197 -6.76 -5.58 1.49
C LEU A 197 -7.50 -4.57 0.61
N PHE A 198 -8.41 -3.77 1.17
CA PHE A 198 -9.12 -2.76 0.41
C PHE A 198 -8.22 -1.58 0.08
N LEU A 199 -7.51 -1.03 1.08
CA LEU A 199 -6.69 0.17 0.91
C LEU A 199 -5.46 -0.10 0.04
N GLU A 200 -4.77 -1.22 0.25
CA GLU A 200 -3.60 -1.63 -0.56
C GLU A 200 -3.97 -1.86 -2.04
N SER A 201 -5.22 -2.27 -2.31
CA SER A 201 -5.71 -2.39 -3.70
C SER A 201 -5.89 -1.06 -4.42
N ILE A 202 -5.94 0.04 -3.68
CA ILE A 202 -6.08 1.41 -4.17
C ILE A 202 -4.73 2.15 -4.09
N ALA A 203 -3.91 1.87 -3.08
CA ALA A 203 -2.61 2.50 -2.83
C ALA A 203 -1.61 2.30 -3.98
N GLY A 204 -1.66 1.17 -4.71
CA GLY A 204 -0.81 0.97 -5.90
C GLY A 204 -1.20 1.79 -7.14
N VAL A 205 -2.32 2.53 -7.12
CA VAL A 205 -2.82 3.29 -8.29
C VAL A 205 -2.07 4.61 -8.54
N PRO A 206 -1.85 5.48 -7.53
CA PRO A 206 -1.24 6.80 -7.73
C PRO A 206 0.14 6.74 -8.39
N GLY A 207 1.06 5.91 -7.87
CA GLY A 207 2.40 5.75 -8.43
C GLY A 207 2.36 5.28 -9.90
N MET A 208 1.46 4.34 -10.23
CA MET A 208 1.31 3.82 -11.59
C MET A 208 0.80 4.90 -12.55
N VAL A 209 -0.21 5.67 -12.16
CA VAL A 209 -0.78 6.76 -12.97
C VAL A 209 0.24 7.88 -13.17
N ALA A 210 0.88 8.32 -12.09
CA ALA A 210 1.90 9.37 -12.13
C ALA A 210 3.09 8.95 -12.99
N GLY A 211 3.61 7.73 -12.77
CA GLY A 211 4.70 7.14 -13.55
C GLY A 211 4.36 7.05 -15.05
N THR A 212 3.15 6.58 -15.38
CA THR A 212 2.68 6.50 -16.78
C THR A 212 2.57 7.88 -17.43
N LEU A 213 1.96 8.85 -16.75
CA LEU A 213 1.80 10.21 -17.29
C LEU A 213 3.15 10.90 -17.52
N ARG A 214 4.10 10.71 -16.62
CA ARG A 214 5.49 11.19 -16.76
C ARG A 214 6.24 10.44 -17.86
N HIS A 215 6.09 9.13 -17.95
CA HIS A 215 6.68 8.31 -19.02
C HIS A 215 6.23 8.80 -20.40
N LEU A 216 4.93 8.95 -20.61
CA LEU A 216 4.38 9.49 -21.85
C LEU A 216 4.79 10.94 -22.09
N ARG A 217 5.21 11.70 -21.06
CA ARG A 217 5.71 13.10 -21.17
C ARG A 217 7.18 13.15 -21.58
N SER A 218 7.95 12.15 -21.19
CA SER A 218 9.36 11.96 -21.54
C SER A 218 9.52 11.48 -23.00
N LEU A 219 8.72 10.48 -23.41
CA LEU A 219 8.27 10.32 -24.81
C LEU A 219 7.51 11.60 -25.21
N ARG A 220 6.89 11.83 -26.36
CA ARG A 220 6.28 13.13 -26.77
C ARG A 220 7.10 14.45 -26.70
N LEU A 221 7.86 14.75 -25.63
CA LEU A 221 8.78 15.89 -25.51
C LEU A 221 10.24 15.53 -25.80
N MET A 222 10.58 14.23 -25.83
CA MET A 222 11.93 13.73 -26.11
C MET A 222 12.96 14.24 -25.08
N LYS A 223 12.58 14.22 -23.80
CA LYS A 223 13.39 14.73 -22.69
C LYS A 223 13.64 13.66 -21.64
N ARG A 224 14.77 13.73 -20.94
CA ARG A 224 15.00 12.91 -19.75
C ARG A 224 13.98 13.26 -18.67
N ASP A 225 13.55 12.25 -17.92
CA ASP A 225 12.55 12.42 -16.86
C ASP A 225 13.14 12.90 -15.53
N GLY A 226 14.43 12.64 -15.27
CA GLY A 226 15.09 13.05 -14.03
C GLY A 226 14.83 12.14 -12.84
N GLY A 227 14.54 10.85 -13.06
CA GLY A 227 14.45 9.84 -12.00
C GLY A 227 13.10 9.74 -11.28
N TRP A 228 12.04 10.32 -11.83
CA TRP A 228 10.70 10.28 -11.24
C TRP A 228 9.97 8.99 -11.61
N ILE A 229 9.98 8.59 -12.88
CA ILE A 229 9.23 7.42 -13.39
C ILE A 229 9.59 6.17 -12.60
N ASN A 230 10.89 5.90 -12.44
CA ASN A 230 11.36 4.70 -11.76
C ASN A 230 10.89 4.65 -10.29
N THR A 231 11.04 5.75 -9.55
CA THR A 231 10.57 5.83 -8.15
C THR A 231 9.06 5.63 -8.04
N LEU A 232 8.27 6.21 -8.95
CA LEU A 232 6.81 6.09 -8.91
C LEU A 232 6.30 4.70 -9.27
N LEU A 233 7.00 4.00 -10.18
CA LEU A 233 6.67 2.61 -10.51
C LEU A 233 7.13 1.64 -9.42
N GLN A 234 8.24 1.92 -8.73
CA GLN A 234 8.69 1.19 -7.54
C GLN A 234 7.66 1.27 -6.41
N GLU A 235 7.19 2.48 -6.10
CA GLU A 235 6.12 2.69 -5.12
C GLU A 235 4.86 1.89 -5.49
N ALA A 236 4.39 1.99 -6.73
CA ALA A 236 3.22 1.24 -7.18
C ALA A 236 3.38 -0.29 -7.07
N GLU A 237 4.58 -0.82 -7.30
CA GLU A 237 4.86 -2.23 -7.08
C GLU A 237 4.95 -2.60 -5.60
N ASN A 238 5.56 -1.76 -4.77
CA ASN A 238 5.68 -2.01 -3.34
C ASN A 238 4.29 -2.13 -2.68
N GLU A 239 3.37 -1.22 -2.97
CA GLU A 239 1.96 -1.28 -2.56
C GLU A 239 1.25 -2.56 -3.07
N ARG A 240 1.55 -2.97 -4.30
CA ARG A 240 1.05 -4.25 -4.84
C ARG A 240 1.60 -5.44 -4.04
N MET A 241 2.85 -5.38 -3.57
CA MET A 241 3.46 -6.42 -2.76
C MET A 241 2.89 -6.47 -1.34
N HIS A 242 2.45 -5.35 -0.77
CA HIS A 242 1.61 -5.33 0.44
C HIS A 242 0.34 -6.15 0.21
N LEU A 243 -0.45 -5.80 -0.82
CA LEU A 243 -1.68 -6.51 -1.15
C LEU A 243 -1.45 -8.02 -1.35
N MET A 244 -0.45 -8.39 -2.15
CA MET A 244 -0.16 -9.79 -2.45
C MET A 244 0.28 -10.58 -1.21
N THR A 245 0.96 -9.92 -0.27
CA THR A 245 1.34 -10.50 1.03
C THR A 245 0.10 -10.79 1.87
N PHE A 246 -0.77 -9.80 2.08
CA PHE A 246 -1.96 -9.98 2.89
C PHE A 246 -3.00 -10.93 2.25
N MET A 247 -3.03 -11.03 0.93
CA MET A 247 -3.85 -12.04 0.23
C MET A 247 -3.45 -13.48 0.55
N LYS A 248 -2.20 -13.74 0.96
CA LYS A 248 -1.78 -15.08 1.43
C LYS A 248 -2.31 -15.41 2.82
N ILE A 249 -2.76 -14.42 3.57
CA ILE A 249 -3.38 -14.58 4.89
C ILE A 249 -4.90 -14.73 4.74
N LYS A 250 -5.54 -13.85 3.95
CA LYS A 250 -6.98 -13.88 3.74
C LYS A 250 -7.35 -13.60 2.29
N ASN A 251 -8.18 -14.47 1.72
CA ASN A 251 -8.72 -14.28 0.38
C ASN A 251 -10.07 -13.55 0.44
N PRO A 252 -10.25 -12.42 -0.28
CA PRO A 252 -11.51 -11.69 -0.30
C PRO A 252 -12.58 -12.42 -1.14
N GLY A 253 -13.83 -12.38 -0.67
CA GLY A 253 -14.99 -12.91 -1.40
C GLY A 253 -15.38 -12.08 -2.63
N LEU A 254 -16.31 -12.59 -3.44
CA LEU A 254 -16.73 -11.97 -4.70
C LEU A 254 -17.28 -10.55 -4.54
N PHE A 255 -18.09 -10.30 -3.51
CA PHE A 255 -18.64 -8.97 -3.23
C PHE A 255 -17.53 -7.94 -2.95
N PHE A 256 -16.55 -8.29 -2.11
CA PHE A 256 -15.42 -7.42 -1.80
C PHE A 256 -14.60 -7.10 -3.06
N ARG A 257 -14.37 -8.10 -3.92
CA ARG A 257 -13.69 -7.92 -5.21
C ARG A 257 -14.48 -7.00 -6.15
N ALA A 258 -15.80 -7.08 -6.17
CA ALA A 258 -16.64 -6.16 -6.92
C ALA A 258 -16.54 -4.72 -6.40
N CYS A 259 -16.48 -4.53 -5.08
CA CYS A 259 -16.22 -3.21 -4.47
C CYS A 259 -14.86 -2.65 -4.88
N ILE A 260 -13.80 -3.47 -4.94
CA ILE A 260 -12.48 -3.04 -5.42
C ILE A 260 -12.56 -2.56 -6.87
N ILE A 261 -13.22 -3.31 -7.75
CA ILE A 261 -13.38 -2.91 -9.17
C ILE A 261 -14.08 -1.55 -9.27
N GLY A 262 -15.16 -1.34 -8.52
CA GLY A 262 -15.86 -0.06 -8.47
C GLY A 262 -14.98 1.07 -7.94
N ALA A 263 -14.27 0.82 -6.83
CA ALA A 263 -13.39 1.81 -6.21
C ALA A 263 -12.21 2.20 -7.12
N GLN A 264 -11.54 1.22 -7.73
CA GLN A 264 -10.47 1.46 -8.70
C GLN A 264 -10.99 2.22 -9.93
N GLY A 265 -12.17 1.85 -10.45
CA GLY A 265 -12.78 2.54 -11.58
C GLY A 265 -13.02 4.03 -11.31
N VAL A 266 -13.49 4.39 -10.12
CA VAL A 266 -13.67 5.80 -9.73
C VAL A 266 -12.33 6.46 -9.43
N PHE A 267 -11.51 5.87 -8.57
CA PHE A 267 -10.29 6.47 -8.05
C PHE A 267 -9.21 6.65 -9.11
N TYR A 268 -9.01 5.66 -9.99
CA TYR A 268 -8.05 5.76 -11.10
C TYR A 268 -8.33 6.97 -11.98
N ASN A 269 -9.58 7.14 -12.41
CA ASN A 269 -9.98 8.23 -13.29
C ASN A 269 -9.91 9.58 -12.57
N ALA A 270 -10.35 9.66 -11.32
CA ALA A 270 -10.26 10.88 -10.51
C ALA A 270 -8.80 11.30 -10.30
N PHE A 271 -7.93 10.37 -9.92
CA PHE A 271 -6.51 10.65 -9.69
C PHE A 271 -5.77 10.99 -10.99
N PHE A 272 -6.08 10.31 -12.10
CA PHE A 272 -5.55 10.65 -13.43
C PHE A 272 -5.84 12.10 -13.82
N LEU A 273 -7.10 12.54 -13.68
CA LEU A 273 -7.48 13.92 -13.95
C LEU A 273 -6.80 14.90 -12.97
N ALA A 274 -6.77 14.57 -11.68
CA ALA A 274 -6.11 15.38 -10.67
C ALA A 274 -4.61 15.56 -10.95
N TYR A 275 -3.93 14.52 -11.40
CA TYR A 275 -2.49 14.57 -11.72
C TYR A 275 -2.22 15.41 -12.97
N ILE A 276 -3.09 15.37 -13.99
CA ILE A 276 -2.98 16.26 -15.16
C ILE A 276 -3.13 17.72 -14.74
N LEU A 277 -4.10 18.02 -13.87
CA LEU A 277 -4.41 19.38 -13.44
C LEU A 277 -3.36 19.94 -12.47
N SER A 278 -2.92 19.14 -11.50
CA SER A 278 -1.97 19.56 -10.47
C SER A 278 -1.16 18.38 -9.93
N PRO A 279 -0.02 18.03 -10.55
CA PRO A 279 0.88 16.99 -10.05
C PRO A 279 1.32 17.24 -8.60
N ARG A 280 1.59 18.51 -8.25
CA ARG A 280 1.93 18.92 -6.88
C ARG A 280 0.84 18.56 -5.88
N SER A 281 -0.42 18.87 -6.19
CA SER A 281 -1.53 18.55 -5.28
C SER A 281 -1.79 17.06 -5.21
N ALA A 282 -1.60 16.33 -6.31
CA ALA A 282 -1.72 14.88 -6.36
C ALA A 282 -0.66 14.19 -5.48
N HIS A 283 0.61 14.55 -5.61
CA HIS A 283 1.67 14.06 -4.71
C HIS A 283 1.41 14.45 -3.26
N ARG A 284 0.91 15.67 -3.01
CA ARG A 284 0.56 16.09 -1.67
C ARG A 284 -0.57 15.26 -1.06
N PHE A 285 -1.57 14.91 -1.87
CA PHE A 285 -2.67 14.03 -1.47
C PHE A 285 -2.18 12.63 -1.11
N VAL A 286 -1.30 12.04 -1.94
CA VAL A 286 -0.68 10.74 -1.64
C VAL A 286 0.14 10.82 -0.36
N GLY A 287 1.00 11.82 -0.20
CA GLY A 287 1.77 11.99 1.05
C GLY A 287 0.89 12.01 2.30
N CYS A 288 -0.27 12.70 2.24
CA CYS A 288 -1.24 12.67 3.33
C CYS A 288 -1.96 11.31 3.51
N LEU A 289 -2.18 10.53 2.45
CA LEU A 289 -2.66 9.14 2.59
C LEU A 289 -1.65 8.30 3.39
N GLU A 290 -0.37 8.46 3.08
CA GLU A 290 0.69 7.67 3.73
C GLU A 290 0.97 8.11 5.18
N GLU A 291 0.68 9.37 5.52
CA GLU A 291 0.60 9.80 6.93
C GLU A 291 -0.45 8.97 7.71
N GLU A 292 -1.62 8.76 7.10
CA GLU A 292 -2.70 7.98 7.69
C GLU A 292 -2.42 6.47 7.66
N ALA A 293 -1.66 5.98 6.66
CA ALA A 293 -1.16 4.61 6.61
C ALA A 293 -0.14 4.33 7.72
N CYS A 294 0.84 5.23 7.91
CA CYS A 294 1.78 5.19 9.03
C CYS A 294 1.06 5.12 10.39
N LEU A 295 0.01 5.92 10.57
CA LEU A 295 -0.82 5.89 11.78
C LEU A 295 -1.56 4.55 11.93
N THR A 296 -2.16 4.05 10.85
CA THR A 296 -2.91 2.78 10.84
C THR A 296 -2.01 1.60 11.22
N TYR A 297 -0.84 1.47 10.61
CA TYR A 297 0.09 0.39 10.93
C TYR A 297 0.74 0.54 12.31
N THR A 298 0.96 1.77 12.78
CA THR A 298 1.35 2.01 14.18
C THR A 298 0.29 1.53 15.15
N GLN A 299 -0.99 1.68 14.80
CA GLN A 299 -2.07 1.14 15.63
C GLN A 299 -2.13 -0.37 15.62
N ILE A 300 -1.95 -1.01 14.46
CA ILE A 300 -1.86 -2.48 14.40
C ILE A 300 -0.72 -2.99 15.29
N ILE A 301 0.45 -2.34 15.24
CA ILE A 301 1.60 -2.66 16.10
C ILE A 301 1.21 -2.56 17.58
N ASP A 302 0.58 -1.46 18.00
CA ASP A 302 0.13 -1.27 19.39
C ASP A 302 -0.84 -2.38 19.85
N GLU A 303 -1.81 -2.73 19.00
CA GLU A 303 -2.82 -3.75 19.30
C GLU A 303 -2.18 -5.15 19.40
N ILE A 304 -1.21 -5.50 18.52
CA ILE A 304 -0.45 -6.76 18.63
C ILE A 304 0.37 -6.77 19.94
N GLU A 305 1.10 -5.70 20.24
CA GLU A 305 1.94 -5.61 21.44
C GLU A 305 1.12 -5.73 22.73
N ARG A 306 -0.13 -5.25 22.72
CA ARG A 306 -1.10 -5.39 23.83
C ARG A 306 -1.81 -6.74 23.87
N GLY A 307 -1.62 -7.61 22.88
CA GLY A 307 -2.27 -8.91 22.80
C GLY A 307 -3.73 -8.84 22.38
N HIS A 308 -4.15 -7.73 21.77
CA HIS A 308 -5.50 -7.51 21.26
C HIS A 308 -5.74 -8.15 19.89
N ILE A 309 -4.67 -8.62 19.22
CA ILE A 309 -4.74 -9.44 18.00
C ILE A 309 -4.03 -10.78 18.27
N PRO A 310 -4.67 -11.71 19.00
CA PRO A 310 -4.05 -12.98 19.38
C PRO A 310 -3.51 -13.79 18.20
N GLU A 311 -4.17 -13.70 17.04
CA GLU A 311 -3.80 -14.40 15.82
C GLU A 311 -2.47 -13.92 15.22
N TRP A 312 -1.98 -12.73 15.60
CA TRP A 312 -0.71 -12.18 15.13
C TRP A 312 0.35 -12.08 16.22
N ASP A 313 0.01 -12.49 17.45
CA ASP A 313 0.89 -12.45 18.60
C ASP A 313 1.53 -13.82 18.85
N SER A 314 2.64 -14.08 18.14
CA SER A 314 3.41 -15.31 18.32
C SER A 314 4.15 -15.39 19.66
N LYS A 315 4.36 -14.26 20.36
CA LYS A 315 5.01 -14.26 21.68
C LYS A 315 4.09 -14.87 22.73
N ARG A 316 2.80 -14.54 22.69
CA ARG A 316 1.79 -15.09 23.62
C ARG A 316 1.15 -16.37 23.09
N ASN A 317 1.05 -16.56 21.77
CA ASN A 317 0.31 -17.66 21.14
C ASN A 317 1.13 -18.38 20.03
N PRO A 318 2.29 -18.98 20.33
CA PRO A 318 3.20 -19.51 19.31
C PRO A 318 2.60 -20.64 18.46
N GLU A 319 1.67 -21.43 19.00
CA GLU A 319 1.07 -22.59 18.32
C GLU A 319 -0.05 -22.21 17.34
N THR A 320 -0.74 -21.09 17.59
CA THR A 320 -1.94 -20.68 16.85
C THR A 320 -1.74 -19.39 16.05
N ALA A 321 -0.65 -18.67 16.27
CA ALA A 321 -0.34 -17.45 15.54
C ALA A 321 -0.14 -17.71 14.03
N THR A 322 -0.63 -16.76 13.24
CA THR A 322 -0.50 -16.72 11.80
C THR A 322 0.98 -16.61 11.43
N LYS A 323 1.44 -17.53 10.59
CA LYS A 323 2.81 -17.50 10.06
C LYS A 323 2.93 -16.42 8.97
N VAL A 324 4.08 -15.75 8.95
CA VAL A 324 4.41 -14.77 7.90
C VAL A 324 4.45 -15.47 6.54
N PRO A 325 3.73 -14.96 5.52
CA PRO A 325 3.75 -15.55 4.19
C PRO A 325 5.14 -15.57 3.56
N GLY A 326 5.47 -16.64 2.81
CA GLY A 326 6.78 -16.77 2.14
C GLY A 326 7.10 -15.60 1.20
N ILE A 327 6.09 -15.11 0.47
CA ILE A 327 6.24 -13.93 -0.40
C ILE A 327 6.75 -12.69 0.36
N ALA A 328 6.34 -12.53 1.62
CA ALA A 328 6.80 -11.44 2.48
C ALA A 328 8.25 -11.66 2.91
N LEU A 329 8.58 -12.89 3.33
CA LEU A 329 9.95 -13.25 3.73
C LEU A 329 10.94 -13.05 2.59
N ASP A 330 10.52 -13.37 1.36
CA ASP A 330 11.32 -13.19 0.15
C ASP A 330 11.48 -11.70 -0.18
N TYR A 331 10.35 -10.97 -0.24
CA TYR A 331 10.34 -9.56 -0.60
C TYR A 331 11.17 -8.73 0.40
N TRP A 332 10.82 -8.71 1.68
CA TRP A 332 11.56 -7.92 2.69
C TRP A 332 12.85 -8.59 3.19
N ARG A 333 13.29 -9.68 2.56
CA ARG A 333 14.51 -10.45 2.93
C ARG A 333 14.59 -10.80 4.42
N LEU A 334 13.45 -11.18 4.99
CA LEU A 334 13.34 -11.48 6.40
C LEU A 334 13.84 -12.90 6.69
N PRO A 335 14.51 -13.13 7.84
CA PRO A 335 14.96 -14.46 8.23
C PRO A 335 13.77 -15.38 8.49
N SER A 336 13.71 -16.51 7.79
CA SER A 336 12.64 -17.49 7.96
C SER A 336 12.70 -18.13 9.35
N GLY A 337 11.54 -18.37 9.98
CA GLY A 337 11.42 -19.13 11.22
C GLY A 337 11.30 -18.27 12.49
N GLU A 338 11.94 -17.11 12.53
CA GLU A 338 11.88 -16.18 13.69
C GLU A 338 10.98 -14.97 13.42
N THR A 339 10.78 -14.62 12.15
CA THR A 339 9.99 -13.44 11.76
C THR A 339 8.53 -13.59 12.17
N THR A 340 8.04 -12.63 12.94
CA THR A 340 6.66 -12.58 13.43
C THR A 340 5.79 -11.67 12.55
N MET A 341 4.46 -11.77 12.70
CA MET A 341 3.56 -10.82 12.04
C MET A 341 3.83 -9.38 12.48
N LEU A 342 4.24 -9.16 13.75
CA LEU A 342 4.67 -7.86 14.24
C LEU A 342 5.84 -7.28 13.41
N ASP A 343 6.82 -8.13 13.08
CA ASP A 343 7.97 -7.71 12.27
C ASP A 343 7.54 -7.38 10.85
N LEU A 344 6.67 -8.19 10.23
CA LEU A 344 6.10 -7.89 8.91
C LEU A 344 5.37 -6.54 8.91
N ILE A 345 4.50 -6.27 9.89
CA ILE A 345 3.75 -5.00 9.96
C ILE A 345 4.71 -3.82 10.13
N LYS A 346 5.82 -3.98 10.87
CA LYS A 346 6.85 -2.95 11.00
C LYS A 346 7.55 -2.64 9.67
N GLN A 347 7.78 -3.66 8.83
CA GLN A 347 8.36 -3.48 7.50
C GLN A 347 7.41 -2.73 6.57
N VAL A 348 6.14 -3.14 6.52
CA VAL A 348 5.10 -2.45 5.73
C VAL A 348 5.00 -0.98 6.16
N ARG A 349 4.95 -0.71 7.48
CA ARG A 349 4.95 0.67 8.01
C ARG A 349 6.16 1.48 7.57
N ALA A 350 7.34 0.86 7.44
CA ALA A 350 8.55 1.54 7.00
C ALA A 350 8.47 1.93 5.52
N ASP A 351 7.89 1.08 4.68
CA ASP A 351 7.57 1.41 3.30
C ASP A 351 6.61 2.60 3.20
N GLU A 352 5.52 2.61 4.00
CA GLU A 352 4.59 3.76 4.03
C GLU A 352 5.28 5.07 4.43
N ALA A 353 6.22 5.01 5.37
CA ALA A 353 7.00 6.18 5.75
C ALA A 353 7.92 6.64 4.61
N GLY A 354 8.46 5.70 3.82
CA GLY A 354 9.20 5.96 2.59
C GLY A 354 8.33 6.63 1.52
N HIS A 355 7.11 6.14 1.30
CA HIS A 355 6.14 6.70 0.35
C HIS A 355 5.67 8.09 0.77
N ARG A 356 5.35 8.28 2.07
CA ARG A 356 5.07 9.59 2.68
C ARG A 356 6.18 10.58 2.40
N PHE A 357 7.41 10.21 2.77
CA PHE A 357 8.60 11.05 2.61
C PHE A 357 8.83 11.43 1.15
N THR A 358 8.72 10.45 0.26
CA THR A 358 8.92 10.63 -1.18
C THR A 358 7.86 11.55 -1.76
N ASN A 359 6.58 11.29 -1.54
CA ASN A 359 5.51 12.08 -2.13
C ASN A 359 5.46 13.51 -1.61
N HIS A 360 5.71 13.75 -0.31
CA HIS A 360 5.85 15.13 0.18
C HIS A 360 7.06 15.86 -0.41
N THR A 361 8.18 15.16 -0.58
CA THR A 361 9.36 15.70 -1.26
C THR A 361 9.02 16.09 -2.70
N LEU A 362 8.42 15.17 -3.48
CA LEU A 362 8.03 15.40 -4.87
C LEU A 362 7.01 16.54 -5.00
N ALA A 363 6.09 16.69 -4.04
CA ALA A 363 5.15 17.80 -4.01
C ALA A 363 5.85 19.16 -3.82
N ASN A 364 7.04 19.20 -3.22
CA ASN A 364 7.80 20.43 -2.98
C ASN A 364 8.68 20.87 -4.16
N LEU A 365 8.89 20.01 -5.15
CA LEU A 365 9.74 20.28 -6.31
C LEU A 365 9.02 21.11 -7.39
N ASP A 366 9.82 21.77 -8.22
CA ASP A 366 9.36 22.24 -9.53
C ASP A 366 9.22 21.05 -10.48
N TYR A 367 7.97 20.73 -10.78
CA TYR A 367 7.60 19.58 -11.61
C TYR A 367 8.28 19.53 -12.99
N SER A 368 8.63 20.68 -13.58
CA SER A 368 9.20 20.76 -14.93
C SER A 368 10.71 20.84 -14.95
N ASN A 369 11.32 21.42 -13.91
CA ASN A 369 12.75 21.77 -13.91
C ASN A 369 13.58 20.92 -12.93
N ASP A 370 13.00 20.44 -11.84
CA ASP A 370 13.76 19.73 -10.81
C ASP A 370 13.80 18.21 -11.09
N HIS A 371 14.97 17.62 -10.86
CA HIS A 371 15.12 16.16 -10.83
C HIS A 371 14.62 15.60 -9.50
N ASN A 372 14.26 14.31 -9.49
CA ASN A 372 13.93 13.61 -8.27
C ASN A 372 15.22 13.40 -7.44
N PRO A 373 15.38 14.03 -6.27
CA PRO A 373 16.58 13.89 -5.43
C PRO A 373 16.75 12.45 -4.92
N LEU A 374 15.67 11.68 -4.84
CA LEU A 374 15.65 10.31 -4.33
C LEU A 374 15.83 9.27 -5.44
N GLY A 375 15.82 9.67 -6.70
CA GLY A 375 15.97 8.76 -7.85
C GLY A 375 17.39 8.22 -8.02
N PHE A 376 18.40 8.90 -7.47
CA PHE A 376 19.81 8.48 -7.52
C PHE A 376 20.25 7.73 -6.26
N ARG A 377 19.73 8.13 -5.11
CA ARG A 377 20.01 7.51 -3.83
C ARG A 377 18.81 7.70 -2.92
N HIS A 378 18.29 6.58 -2.40
CA HIS A 378 17.25 6.62 -1.38
C HIS A 378 17.74 7.36 -0.14
N ALA A 379 16.84 8.10 0.50
CA ALA A 379 17.09 8.63 1.83
C ALA A 379 17.25 7.46 2.82
N SER A 380 17.97 7.67 3.91
CA SER A 380 18.08 6.64 4.95
C SER A 380 16.70 6.36 5.56
N ALA A 381 16.46 5.11 5.95
CA ALA A 381 15.22 4.71 6.59
C ALA A 381 14.90 5.55 7.83
N LYS A 382 15.92 5.88 8.62
CA LYS A 382 15.79 6.81 9.75
C LYS A 382 15.25 8.17 9.32
N MET A 383 15.80 8.77 8.25
CA MET A 383 15.30 10.06 7.76
C MET A 383 13.85 9.95 7.28
N GLN A 384 13.54 8.94 6.48
CA GLN A 384 12.17 8.70 5.98
C GLN A 384 11.18 8.50 7.14
N GLY A 385 11.60 7.84 8.21
CA GLY A 385 10.80 7.59 9.40
C GLY A 385 10.58 8.80 10.30
N GLU A 386 11.52 9.77 10.35
CA GLU A 386 11.52 10.87 11.32
C GLU A 386 11.04 12.22 10.76
N VAL A 387 11.14 12.44 9.44
CA VAL A 387 10.70 13.69 8.80
C VAL A 387 9.65 13.42 7.72
N PRO A 388 8.71 14.35 7.48
CA PRO A 388 7.62 14.10 6.53
C PRO A 388 8.07 14.17 5.06
N GLY A 389 9.20 14.80 4.76
CA GLY A 389 9.71 15.01 3.40
C GLY A 389 10.72 16.16 3.37
N LEU A 390 11.44 16.33 2.26
CA LEU A 390 12.36 17.45 2.07
C LEU A 390 11.63 18.66 1.51
N SER A 391 12.02 19.86 1.95
CA SER A 391 11.73 21.08 1.21
C SER A 391 12.48 21.08 -0.14
N ARG A 392 12.11 22.01 -1.03
CA ARG A 392 12.79 22.18 -2.32
C ARG A 392 14.28 22.47 -2.13
N GLU A 393 14.62 23.39 -1.22
CA GLU A 393 16.01 23.74 -0.93
C GLU A 393 16.81 22.55 -0.39
N GLU A 394 16.22 21.77 0.52
CA GLU A 394 16.86 20.57 1.07
C GLU A 394 17.06 19.50 0.00
N SER A 395 16.13 19.39 -0.95
CA SER A 395 16.20 18.48 -2.09
C SER A 395 17.32 18.87 -3.07
N LEU A 396 17.50 20.17 -3.33
CA LEU A 396 18.61 20.66 -4.13
C LEU A 396 19.96 20.38 -3.43
N ARG A 397 20.07 20.74 -2.15
CA ARG A 397 21.28 20.44 -1.34
C ARG A 397 21.56 18.94 -1.26
N TRP A 398 20.53 18.10 -1.16
CA TRP A 398 20.66 16.64 -1.18
C TRP A 398 21.24 16.17 -2.51
N SER A 399 20.68 16.64 -3.63
CA SER A 399 21.13 16.26 -4.97
C SER A 399 22.58 16.66 -5.22
N GLU A 400 22.96 17.89 -4.85
CA GLU A 400 24.34 18.39 -4.96
C GLU A 400 25.33 17.52 -4.15
N ARG A 401 24.97 17.13 -2.92
CA ARG A 401 25.81 16.25 -2.10
C ARG A 401 25.96 14.86 -2.74
N VAL A 402 24.85 14.25 -3.15
CA VAL A 402 24.85 12.91 -3.77
C VAL A 402 25.68 12.93 -5.06
N GLU A 403 25.51 13.94 -5.90
CA GLU A 403 26.28 14.09 -7.14
C GLU A 403 27.79 14.23 -6.85
N LYS A 404 28.17 15.07 -5.88
CA LYS A 404 29.57 15.25 -5.49
C LYS A 404 30.19 13.94 -5.00
N GLU A 405 29.49 13.20 -4.15
CA GLU A 405 29.96 11.91 -3.65
C GLU A 405 30.08 10.85 -4.74
N MET A 406 29.12 10.81 -5.68
CA MET A 406 29.18 9.89 -6.82
C MET A 406 30.37 10.20 -7.73
N ARG A 407 30.61 11.48 -8.05
CA ARG A 407 31.77 11.92 -8.83
C ARG A 407 33.09 11.55 -8.14
N GLN A 408 33.20 11.79 -6.84
CA GLN A 408 34.38 11.41 -6.06
C GLN A 408 34.65 9.90 -6.09
N LYS A 409 33.61 9.06 -6.02
CA LYS A 409 33.76 7.60 -6.14
C LYS A 409 34.24 7.18 -7.52
N ILE A 410 33.69 7.77 -8.58
CA ILE A 410 34.13 7.51 -9.96
C ILE A 410 35.59 7.92 -10.14
N ASP A 411 35.97 9.12 -9.68
CA ASP A 411 37.35 9.60 -9.78
C ASP A 411 38.33 8.74 -8.97
N ALA A 412 37.90 8.21 -7.81
CA ALA A 412 38.71 7.29 -7.02
C ALA A 412 38.86 5.93 -7.70
N GLN A 413 37.79 5.41 -8.32
CA GLN A 413 37.82 4.17 -9.09
C GLN A 413 38.64 4.29 -10.37
N ALA A 414 38.72 5.48 -10.97
CA ALA A 414 39.54 5.72 -12.16
C ALA A 414 41.05 5.89 -11.83
N LYS A 415 41.40 6.10 -10.56
CA LYS A 415 42.79 6.24 -10.09
C LYS A 415 43.41 4.93 -9.59
N ASN A 416 42.58 3.93 -9.29
CA ASN A 416 42.99 2.56 -8.95
C ASN A 416 42.91 1.68 -10.19
#